data_AF-A0A954LCU9-F1
#
_entry.id   AF-A0A954LCU9-F1
#
_cell.length_a   1.000
_cell.length_b   1.000
_cell.length_c   1.000
_cell.angle_alpha   90.00
_cell.angle_beta   90.00
_cell.angle_gamma   90.00
#
_symmetry.space_group_name_H-M   'P 1'
#
loop_
_entity.id
_entity.type
_entity.pdbx_description
1 polymer ?
#
loop_
_entity_poly.entity_id
_entity_poly.type
_entity_poly.pdbx_seq_one_letter_code
_entity_poly.pdbx_strand_id
1 'polypeptide(L)'
;MSLNQSGNPLPGKSLPREGALRKQLPWILFAGMILTVVVWKAWPSSQSRDVIPTIAVPRISVPGIHPLIQRQLDEQRAAVENAPKSSLPWGEYGMCLLQHERPAEALVCFDQAFRLDSGEGRWAYLAGTITE
;
A
#
# COMPACT_ATOMS: atom_id res chain seq x y z
N MET A 1 -15.16 33.65 56.52
CA MET A 1 -15.42 32.50 57.41
C MET A 1 -16.93 32.42 57.55
N SER A 2 -17.61 31.66 56.69
CA SER A 2 -19.08 31.63 56.63
C SER A 2 -19.59 30.27 57.08
N LEU A 3 -20.30 30.27 58.21
CA LEU A 3 -20.91 29.10 58.85
C LEU A 3 -22.38 28.96 58.38
N ASN A 4 -22.81 27.74 58.13
CA ASN A 4 -24.21 27.36 57.95
C ASN A 4 -24.89 27.27 59.34
N GLN A 5 -26.18 27.62 59.43
CA GLN A 5 -27.02 27.54 60.64
C GLN A 5 -27.14 26.16 61.32
N SER A 6 -26.55 25.08 60.77
CA SER A 6 -26.54 23.75 61.38
C SER A 6 -25.17 23.29 61.95
N GLY A 7 -24.17 24.18 62.05
CA GLY A 7 -22.90 23.89 62.73
C GLY A 7 -21.98 22.82 62.10
N ASN A 8 -22.32 22.26 60.94
CA ASN A 8 -21.51 21.23 60.29
C ASN A 8 -20.58 21.82 59.21
N PRO A 9 -19.28 21.43 59.17
CA PRO A 9 -18.38 21.84 58.09
C PRO A 9 -18.81 21.20 56.76
N LEU A 10 -18.63 21.95 55.66
CA LEU A 10 -18.93 21.48 54.30
C LEU A 10 -18.13 20.19 54.00
N PRO A 11 -18.72 19.19 53.30
CA PRO A 11 -17.99 18.02 52.86
C PRO A 11 -16.88 18.48 51.90
N GLY A 12 -15.65 18.47 52.40
CA GLY A 12 -14.46 18.66 51.58
C GLY A 12 -14.48 17.62 50.48
N LYS A 13 -14.50 18.08 49.23
CA LYS A 13 -14.33 17.23 48.06
C LYS A 13 -12.99 16.51 48.25
N SER A 14 -13.02 15.23 48.57
CA SER A 14 -11.81 14.42 48.65
C SER A 14 -11.23 14.29 47.25
N LEU A 15 -10.28 15.18 46.94
CA LEU A 15 -9.47 15.07 45.73
C LEU A 15 -8.83 13.68 45.73
N PRO A 16 -8.91 12.95 44.60
CA PRO A 16 -8.49 11.55 44.55
C PRO A 16 -7.01 11.43 44.93
N ARG A 17 -6.71 10.55 45.89
CA ARG A 17 -5.36 10.23 46.39
C ARG A 17 -4.36 10.13 45.24
N GLU A 18 -3.45 11.11 45.15
CA GLU A 18 -2.41 11.29 44.12
C GLU A 18 -1.40 10.12 44.02
N GLY A 19 -1.50 9.11 44.89
CA GLY A 19 -0.59 7.96 44.92
C GLY A 19 -0.93 6.81 43.96
N ALA A 20 -2.16 6.72 43.45
CA ALA A 20 -2.57 5.61 42.57
C ALA A 20 -2.14 5.81 41.11
N LEU A 21 -2.13 7.07 40.64
CA LEU A 21 -1.75 7.43 39.27
C LEU A 21 -0.28 7.15 38.94
N ARG A 22 0.63 7.32 39.93
CA ARG A 22 2.07 7.07 39.72
C ARG A 22 2.41 5.59 39.50
N LYS A 23 1.63 4.67 40.09
CA LYS A 23 1.86 3.21 39.97
C LYS A 23 1.28 2.60 38.69
N GLN A 24 0.23 3.21 38.14
CA GLN A 24 -0.44 2.74 36.91
C GLN A 24 0.16 3.37 35.63
N LEU A 25 0.96 4.44 35.78
CA LEU A 25 1.66 5.11 34.68
C LEU A 25 2.50 4.17 33.79
N PRO A 26 3.31 3.22 34.30
CA PRO A 26 4.06 2.30 33.43
C PRO A 26 3.16 1.33 32.65
N TRP A 27 2.02 0.93 33.22
CA TRP A 27 1.05 0.05 32.55
C TRP A 27 0.31 0.76 31.42
N ILE A 28 -0.03 2.04 31.62
CA ILE A 28 -0.64 2.88 30.57
C ILE A 28 0.35 3.10 29.42
N LEU A 29 1.63 3.35 29.73
CA LEU A 29 2.68 3.48 28.71
C LEU A 29 2.90 2.17 27.94
N PHE A 30 2.90 1.02 28.63
CA PHE A 30 2.98 -0.28 27.98
C PHE A 30 1.76 -0.57 27.10
N ALA A 31 0.55 -0.31 27.59
CA ALA A 31 -0.67 -0.49 26.82
C ALA A 31 -0.69 0.42 25.58
N GLY A 32 -0.26 1.67 25.72
CA GLY A 32 -0.10 2.62 24.60
C GLY A 32 0.93 2.14 23.57
N MET A 33 2.07 1.62 24.02
CA MET A 33 3.11 1.05 23.14
C MET A 33 2.63 -0.19 22.39
N ILE A 34 1.85 -1.05 23.04
CA ILE A 34 1.23 -2.19 22.38
C ILE A 34 0.21 -1.71 21.34
N LEU A 35 -0.58 -0.69 21.68
CA LEU A 35 -1.58 -0.13 20.77
C LEU A 35 -0.94 0.54 19.55
N THR A 36 0.17 1.25 19.71
CA THR A 36 0.92 1.84 18.58
C THR A 36 1.54 0.76 17.69
N VAL A 37 2.10 -0.31 18.26
CA VAL A 37 2.63 -1.45 17.48
C VAL A 37 1.52 -2.17 16.72
N VAL A 38 0.34 -2.37 17.34
CA VAL A 38 -0.82 -2.96 16.69
C VAL A 38 -1.32 -2.07 15.57
N VAL A 39 -1.42 -0.76 15.77
CA VAL A 39 -1.79 0.20 14.72
C VAL A 39 -0.76 0.22 13.60
N TRP A 40 0.54 0.14 13.90
CA TRP A 40 1.60 0.11 12.88
C TRP A 40 1.59 -1.19 12.06
N LYS A 41 1.23 -2.32 12.68
CA LYS A 41 1.03 -3.61 12.00
C LYS A 41 -0.32 -3.75 11.30
N ALA A 42 -1.35 -3.07 11.79
CA ALA A 42 -2.71 -3.09 11.25
C ALA A 42 -2.99 -1.90 10.31
N TRP A 43 -2.02 -1.01 10.08
CA TRP A 43 -2.20 0.09 9.13
C TRP A 43 -2.26 -0.48 7.71
N PRO A 44 -3.34 -0.27 6.94
CA PRO A 44 -3.61 -1.03 5.72
C PRO A 44 -2.78 -0.63 4.50
N SER A 45 -1.73 0.19 4.64
CA SER A 45 -0.94 0.67 3.50
C SER A 45 -0.03 -0.40 2.89
N SER A 46 0.14 -1.57 3.52
CA SER A 46 0.97 -2.67 3.00
C SER A 46 0.21 -3.97 2.70
N GLN A 47 -1.08 -4.07 3.04
CA GLN A 47 -1.85 -5.32 2.92
C GLN A 47 -2.50 -5.55 1.54
N SER A 48 -2.40 -4.58 0.62
CA SER A 48 -2.91 -4.75 -0.77
C SER A 48 -1.95 -5.52 -1.70
N ARG A 49 -0.96 -6.24 -1.15
CA ARG A 49 0.06 -6.97 -1.93
C ARG A 49 -0.28 -8.42 -2.27
N ASP A 50 -1.22 -9.04 -1.56
CA ASP A 50 -1.33 -10.52 -1.62
C ASP A 50 -2.37 -11.06 -2.62
N VAL A 51 -3.19 -10.19 -3.22
CA VAL A 51 -4.09 -10.58 -4.30
C VAL A 51 -3.56 -9.99 -5.60
N ILE A 52 -2.78 -10.78 -6.34
CA ILE A 52 -2.47 -10.48 -7.75
C ILE A 52 -3.80 -10.58 -8.50
N PRO A 53 -4.43 -9.46 -8.91
CA PRO A 53 -5.64 -9.54 -9.69
C PRO A 53 -5.27 -10.22 -11.02
N THR A 54 -6.15 -11.07 -11.56
CA THR A 54 -6.01 -11.52 -12.94
C THR A 54 -6.31 -10.33 -13.86
N ILE A 55 -5.35 -9.43 -14.02
CA ILE A 55 -5.46 -8.30 -14.92
C ILE A 55 -5.51 -8.86 -16.34
N ALA A 56 -6.55 -8.50 -17.09
CA ALA A 56 -6.63 -8.82 -18.50
C ALA A 56 -5.44 -8.14 -19.20
N VAL A 57 -4.56 -8.94 -19.83
CA VAL A 57 -3.36 -8.43 -20.49
C VAL A 57 -3.76 -7.27 -21.43
N PRO A 58 -3.18 -6.07 -21.26
CA PRO A 58 -3.56 -4.90 -22.04
C PRO A 58 -3.61 -5.23 -23.52
N ARG A 59 -4.72 -4.95 -24.20
CA ARG A 59 -4.81 -5.08 -25.66
C ARG A 59 -4.60 -3.71 -26.27
N ILE A 60 -3.54 -3.56 -27.06
CA ILE A 60 -3.40 -2.40 -27.92
C ILE A 60 -4.14 -2.67 -29.22
N SER A 61 -5.19 -1.89 -29.46
CA SER A 61 -5.80 -1.77 -30.79
C SER A 61 -5.69 -0.32 -31.23
N VAL A 62 -4.59 0.04 -31.89
CA VAL A 62 -4.49 1.34 -32.57
C VAL A 62 -4.85 1.14 -34.04
N PRO A 63 -5.93 1.77 -34.54
CA PRO A 63 -6.23 1.80 -35.97
C PRO A 63 -5.08 2.48 -36.73
N GLY A 64 -4.49 1.78 -37.71
CA GLY A 64 -3.42 2.34 -38.55
C GLY A 64 -1.99 2.12 -38.07
N ILE A 65 -1.76 1.36 -36.98
CA ILE A 65 -0.39 0.92 -36.64
C ILE A 65 0.15 -0.03 -37.73
N HIS A 66 1.44 0.11 -38.03
CA HIS A 66 2.15 -0.75 -38.96
C HIS A 66 2.03 -2.25 -38.55
N PRO A 67 1.66 -3.18 -39.46
CA PRO A 67 1.38 -4.58 -39.12
C PRO A 67 2.51 -5.31 -38.37
N LEU A 68 3.77 -4.90 -38.58
CA LEU A 68 4.90 -5.46 -37.83
C LEU A 68 4.87 -5.11 -36.34
N ILE A 69 4.45 -3.89 -35.99
CA ILE A 69 4.34 -3.46 -34.60
C ILE A 69 3.18 -4.19 -33.92
N GLN A 70 2.05 -4.40 -34.62
CA GLN A 70 0.95 -5.22 -34.08
C GLN A 70 1.41 -6.64 -33.78
N ARG A 71 2.13 -7.29 -34.71
CA ARG A 71 2.68 -8.63 -34.49
C ARG A 71 3.62 -8.68 -33.29
N GLN A 72 4.51 -7.70 -33.15
CA GLN A 72 5.44 -7.63 -32.02
C GLN A 72 4.67 -7.53 -30.68
N LEU A 73 3.66 -6.67 -30.62
CA LEU A 73 2.84 -6.50 -29.42
C LEU A 73 2.01 -7.76 -29.11
N ASP A 74 1.50 -8.45 -30.14
CA ASP A 74 0.78 -9.70 -30.01
C ASP A 74 1.69 -10.83 -29.50
N GLU A 75 2.93 -10.92 -29.98
CA GLU A 75 3.93 -11.89 -29.52
C GLU A 75 4.28 -11.68 -28.04
N GLN A 76 4.52 -10.43 -27.63
CA GLN A 76 4.79 -10.09 -26.24
C GLN A 76 3.59 -10.39 -25.34
N ARG A 77 2.38 -10.08 -25.81
CA ARG A 77 1.13 -10.43 -25.12
C ARG A 77 0.98 -11.94 -24.96
N ALA A 78 1.28 -12.73 -25.99
CA ALA A 78 1.25 -14.19 -25.92
C ALA A 78 2.28 -14.72 -24.91
N ALA A 79 3.45 -14.11 -24.79
CA ALA A 79 4.44 -14.46 -23.77
C ALA A 79 3.89 -14.26 -22.34
N VAL A 80 3.16 -13.17 -22.10
CA VAL A 80 2.45 -12.92 -20.83
C VAL A 80 1.34 -13.95 -20.61
N GLU A 81 0.56 -14.28 -21.62
CA GLU A 81 -0.52 -15.28 -21.53
C GLU A 81 0.00 -16.70 -21.25
N ASN A 82 1.17 -17.05 -21.79
CA ASN A 82 1.82 -18.34 -21.55
C ASN A 82 2.41 -18.45 -20.14
N ALA A 83 2.85 -17.33 -19.55
CA ALA A 83 3.48 -17.29 -18.23
C ALA A 83 2.95 -16.14 -17.36
N PRO A 84 1.65 -16.11 -17.02
CA PRO A 84 1.00 -14.96 -16.38
C PRO A 84 1.45 -14.72 -14.94
N LYS A 85 2.08 -15.73 -14.32
CA LYS A 85 2.63 -15.67 -12.95
C LYS A 85 4.13 -15.37 -12.91
N SER A 86 4.76 -15.11 -14.05
CA SER A 86 6.17 -14.74 -14.13
C SER A 86 6.29 -13.23 -14.27
N SER A 87 7.14 -12.60 -13.47
CA SER A 87 7.35 -11.15 -13.51
C SER A 87 7.96 -10.68 -14.85
N LEU A 88 8.87 -11.49 -15.42
CA LEU A 88 9.68 -11.10 -16.57
C LEU A 88 8.85 -10.78 -17.84
N PRO A 89 7.93 -11.64 -18.31
CA PRO A 89 7.11 -11.33 -19.49
C PRO A 89 6.25 -10.06 -19.33
N TRP A 90 5.73 -9.80 -18.12
CA TRP A 90 4.99 -8.57 -17.85
C TRP A 90 5.88 -7.34 -17.99
N GLY A 91 7.08 -7.38 -17.42
CA GLY A 91 8.03 -6.27 -17.54
C GLY A 91 8.56 -6.07 -18.97
N GLU A 92 8.84 -7.15 -19.71
CA GLU A 92 9.23 -7.08 -21.13
C GLU A 92 8.13 -6.50 -22.01
N TYR A 93 6.88 -6.91 -21.77
CA TYR A 93 5.75 -6.30 -22.45
C TYR A 93 5.63 -4.82 -22.11
N GLY A 94 5.75 -4.45 -20.83
CA GLY A 94 5.78 -3.05 -20.37
C GLY A 94 6.84 -2.19 -21.08
N MET A 95 8.06 -2.70 -21.27
CA MET A 95 9.11 -1.98 -22.00
C MET A 95 8.75 -1.79 -23.47
N CYS A 96 8.20 -2.82 -24.13
CA CYS A 96 7.74 -2.73 -25.51
C CYS A 96 6.62 -1.69 -25.66
N LEU A 97 5.68 -1.65 -24.70
CA LEU A 97 4.61 -0.66 -24.63
C LEU A 97 5.16 0.76 -24.47
N LEU A 98 6.15 0.95 -23.60
CA LEU A 98 6.78 2.25 -23.39
C LEU A 98 7.48 2.75 -24.67
N GLN A 99 8.16 1.86 -25.40
CA GLN A 99 8.79 2.18 -26.68
C GLN A 99 7.78 2.61 -27.76
N HIS A 100 6.53 2.17 -27.66
CA HIS A 100 5.44 2.54 -28.56
C HIS A 100 4.58 3.70 -28.03
N GLU A 101 5.10 4.49 -27.09
CA GLU A 101 4.41 5.66 -26.51
C GLU A 101 3.08 5.29 -25.84
N ARG A 102 3.04 4.13 -25.19
CA ARG A 102 1.90 3.62 -24.41
C ARG A 102 2.22 3.56 -22.92
N PRO A 103 2.50 4.71 -22.27
CA PRO A 103 2.92 4.76 -20.88
C PRO A 103 1.85 4.22 -19.91
N ALA A 104 0.56 4.45 -20.20
CA ALA A 104 -0.53 3.99 -19.34
C ALA A 104 -0.61 2.46 -19.27
N GLU A 105 -0.53 1.77 -20.41
CA GLU A 105 -0.50 0.31 -20.46
C GLU A 105 0.82 -0.26 -19.92
N ALA A 106 1.94 0.42 -20.20
CA ALA A 106 3.25 0.04 -19.67
C ALA A 106 3.27 0.06 -18.14
N LEU A 107 2.67 1.09 -17.53
CA LEU A 107 2.56 1.21 -16.08
C LEU A 107 1.80 0.03 -15.45
N VAL A 108 0.69 -0.40 -16.07
CA VAL A 108 -0.06 -1.59 -15.62
C VAL A 108 0.81 -2.84 -15.67
N CYS A 109 1.60 -2.99 -16.73
CA CYS A 109 2.49 -4.14 -16.88
C CYS A 109 3.63 -4.12 -15.86
N PHE A 110 4.24 -2.97 -15.59
CA PHE A 110 5.29 -2.84 -14.58
C PHE A 110 4.78 -3.03 -13.16
N ASP A 111 3.59 -2.52 -12.84
CA ASP A 111 2.95 -2.76 -11.54
C ASP A 111 2.69 -4.27 -11.34
N GLN A 112 2.19 -4.95 -12.38
CA GLN A 112 1.97 -6.38 -12.34
C GLN A 112 3.28 -7.17 -12.21
N ALA A 113 4.32 -6.80 -12.96
CA ALA A 113 5.65 -7.41 -12.85
C ALA A 113 6.23 -7.26 -11.43
N PHE A 114 6.11 -6.08 -10.84
CA PHE A 114 6.56 -5.80 -9.48
C PHE A 114 5.74 -6.54 -8.40
N ARG A 115 4.43 -6.74 -8.61
CA ARG A 115 3.60 -7.56 -7.72
C ARG A 115 3.97 -9.04 -7.76
N LEU A 116 4.36 -9.55 -8.93
CA LEU A 116 4.75 -10.95 -9.11
C LEU A 116 6.13 -11.26 -8.53
N ASP A 117 7.07 -10.32 -8.67
CA ASP A 117 8.38 -10.40 -8.06
C ASP A 117 8.82 -9.02 -7.59
N SER A 118 8.69 -8.78 -6.28
CA SER A 118 9.12 -7.53 -5.66
C SER A 118 10.64 -7.44 -5.45
N GLY A 119 11.38 -8.53 -5.67
CA GLY A 119 12.85 -8.56 -5.60
C GLY A 119 13.50 -7.91 -6.81
N GLU A 120 12.82 -7.94 -7.95
CA GLU A 120 13.25 -7.31 -9.20
C GLU A 120 12.85 -5.82 -9.22
N GLY A 121 13.57 -5.01 -8.45
CA GLY A 121 13.29 -3.57 -8.25
C GLY A 121 13.32 -2.71 -9.53
N ARG A 122 13.83 -3.26 -10.65
CA ARG A 122 13.89 -2.56 -11.93
C ARG A 122 12.51 -2.14 -12.45
N TRP A 123 11.48 -2.94 -12.20
CA TRP A 123 10.12 -2.64 -12.67
C TRP A 123 9.51 -1.45 -11.95
N ALA A 124 9.75 -1.34 -10.64
CA ALA A 124 9.35 -0.17 -9.87
C ALA A 124 10.10 1.09 -10.32
N TYR A 125 11.38 0.97 -10.65
CA TYR A 125 12.15 2.07 -11.22
C TYR A 125 11.55 2.54 -12.56
N LEU A 126 11.28 1.62 -13.49
CA LEU A 126 10.67 1.95 -14.79
C LEU A 126 9.26 2.55 -14.64
N ALA A 127 8.45 2.03 -13.73
CA ALA A 127 7.15 2.62 -13.40
C ALA A 127 7.28 4.07 -12.90
N GLY A 128 8.29 4.34 -12.06
CA GLY A 128 8.58 5.70 -11.57
C GLY A 128 8.91 6.69 -12.68
N THR A 129 9.70 6.26 -13.69
CA THR A 129 10.05 7.12 -14.84
C THR A 129 8.88 7.54 -15.71
N ILE A 130 7.75 6.82 -15.64
CA ILE A 130 6.52 7.16 -16.37
C ILE A 130 5.68 8.20 -15.62
N THR A 131 5.83 8.26 -14.29
CA THR A 131 5.00 9.11 -13.42
C THR A 131 5.64 10.47 -13.09
N GLU A 132 6.93 10.65 -13.38
CA GLU A 132 7.62 11.96 -13.33
C GLU A 132 7.20 12.88 -14.48
#